data_AF-A0A6L7QHC4-F1
#
_entry.id   AF-A0A6L7QHC4-F1
#
_cell.length_a   1.000
_cell.length_b   1.000
_cell.length_c   1.000
_cell.angle_alpha   90.00
_cell.angle_beta   90.00
_cell.angle_gamma   90.00
#
_symmetry.space_group_name_H-M   'P 1'
#
loop_
_entity.id
_entity.type
_entity.pdbx_description
1 polymer ?
#
loop_
_entity_poly.entity_id
_entity_poly.type
_entity_poly.pdbx_seq_one_letter_code
_entity_poly.pdbx_strand_id
1 'polypeptide(L)'
;MDKDYVKEVIEGLGGAKVLMDEMDEYHQIVARMRKERPSLVERHPDKWVAMGKEGVLAVGDSMDEVLKEVEGRGLHGTDVVIEFLDTDPPLLIL
;
A
#
# COMPACT_ATOMS: atom_id res chain seq x y z
N MET A 1 9.84 -24.01 -34.62
CA MET A 1 9.29 -23.12 -33.59
C MET A 1 10.29 -22.00 -33.44
N ASP A 2 9.87 -20.76 -33.73
CA ASP A 2 10.78 -19.63 -33.83
C ASP A 2 11.29 -19.23 -32.43
N LYS A 3 12.60 -19.07 -32.28
CA LYS A 3 13.22 -18.79 -30.97
C LYS A 3 12.83 -17.41 -30.45
N ASP A 4 12.55 -16.49 -31.36
CA ASP A 4 12.17 -15.12 -31.03
C ASP A 4 10.74 -15.06 -30.47
N TYR A 5 9.82 -15.87 -31.02
CA TYR A 5 8.45 -16.01 -30.50
C TYR A 5 8.41 -16.58 -29.07
N VAL A 6 9.27 -17.56 -28.76
CA VAL A 6 9.33 -18.15 -27.42
C VAL A 6 9.85 -17.13 -26.40
N LYS A 7 10.80 -16.28 -26.77
CA LYS A 7 11.35 -15.23 -25.89
C LYS A 7 10.30 -14.15 -25.58
N GLU A 8 9.59 -13.69 -26.59
CA GLU A 8 8.56 -12.65 -26.44
C GLU A 8 7.39 -13.13 -25.56
N VAL A 9 7.00 -14.40 -25.68
CA VAL A 9 5.97 -15.02 -24.82
C VAL A 9 6.45 -15.16 -23.38
N ILE A 10 7.72 -15.52 -23.14
CA ILE A 10 8.29 -15.62 -21.78
C ILE A 10 8.39 -14.22 -21.13
N GLU A 11 8.79 -13.21 -21.88
CA GLU A 11 8.87 -11.83 -21.40
C GLU A 11 7.47 -11.26 -21.10
N GLY A 12 6.48 -11.52 -21.98
CA GLY A 12 5.09 -11.12 -21.77
C GLY A 12 4.41 -11.82 -20.58
N LEU A 13 4.60 -13.14 -20.44
CA LEU A 13 4.08 -13.91 -19.30
C LEU A 13 4.80 -13.57 -18.00
N GLY A 14 6.11 -13.30 -18.06
CA GLY A 14 6.91 -12.84 -16.93
C GLY A 14 6.44 -11.48 -16.41
N GLY A 15 6.22 -10.52 -17.30
CA GLY A 15 5.69 -9.20 -16.93
C GLY A 15 4.29 -9.27 -16.34
N ALA A 16 3.40 -10.08 -16.91
CA ALA A 16 2.05 -10.28 -16.37
C ALA A 16 2.08 -10.92 -14.97
N LYS A 17 2.98 -11.88 -14.73
CA LYS A 17 3.14 -12.51 -13.43
C LYS A 17 3.67 -11.53 -12.37
N VAL A 18 4.67 -10.73 -12.70
CA VAL A 18 5.21 -9.70 -11.79
C VAL A 18 4.12 -8.71 -11.37
N LEU A 19 3.31 -8.25 -12.33
CA LEU A 19 2.18 -7.35 -12.02
C LEU A 19 1.12 -8.02 -11.13
N MET A 20 0.82 -9.30 -11.35
CA MET A 20 -0.11 -10.04 -10.49
C MET A 20 0.43 -10.19 -9.07
N ASP A 21 1.72 -10.51 -8.92
CA ASP A 21 2.37 -10.65 -7.61
C ASP A 21 2.35 -9.30 -6.86
N GLU A 22 2.67 -8.18 -7.53
CA GLU A 22 2.60 -6.81 -6.96
C GLU A 22 1.17 -6.42 -6.52
N MET A 23 0.16 -6.79 -7.32
CA MET A 23 -1.24 -6.54 -6.98
C MET A 23 -1.71 -7.35 -5.77
N ASP A 24 -1.29 -8.62 -5.67
CA ASP A 24 -1.61 -9.47 -4.52
C ASP A 24 -0.96 -8.94 -3.23
N GLU A 25 0.27 -8.45 -3.31
CA GLU A 25 0.94 -7.81 -2.18
C GLU A 25 0.21 -6.54 -1.72
N TYR A 26 -0.16 -5.67 -2.67
CA TYR A 26 -0.95 -4.48 -2.36
C TYR A 26 -2.30 -4.83 -1.69
N HIS A 27 -3.01 -5.85 -2.19
CA HIS A 27 -4.26 -6.31 -1.58
C HIS A 27 -4.07 -6.79 -0.15
N GLN A 28 -2.96 -7.46 0.17
CA GLN A 28 -2.65 -7.89 1.54
C GLN A 28 -2.42 -6.69 2.47
N ILE A 29 -1.74 -5.65 1.99
CA ILE A 29 -1.50 -4.41 2.76
C ILE A 29 -2.83 -3.70 3.02
N VAL A 30 -3.69 -3.56 2.01
CA VAL A 30 -5.03 -2.96 2.16
C VAL A 30 -5.90 -3.74 3.15
N ALA A 31 -5.90 -5.07 3.05
CA ALA A 31 -6.66 -5.92 3.96
C ALA A 31 -6.19 -5.77 5.41
N ARG A 32 -4.87 -5.65 5.61
CA ARG A 32 -4.29 -5.38 6.94
C ARG A 32 -4.69 -4.00 7.45
N MET A 33 -4.56 -2.96 6.64
CA MET A 33 -4.92 -1.60 7.03
C MET A 33 -6.38 -1.55 7.50
N ARG A 34 -7.31 -2.12 6.73
CA ARG A 34 -8.72 -2.19 7.11
C ARG A 34 -8.96 -2.92 8.44
N LYS A 35 -8.23 -4.01 8.68
CA LYS A 35 -8.34 -4.80 9.91
C LYS A 35 -7.80 -4.04 11.12
N GLU A 36 -6.67 -3.34 10.96
CA GLU A 36 -5.98 -2.66 12.05
C GLU A 36 -6.49 -1.24 12.28
N ARG A 37 -7.17 -0.64 11.29
CA ARG A 37 -7.67 0.74 11.31
C ARG A 37 -8.35 1.12 12.63
N PRO A 38 -9.30 0.35 13.19
CA PRO A 38 -9.93 0.73 14.46
C PRO A 38 -8.92 0.92 15.60
N SER A 39 -7.93 0.02 15.71
CA SER A 39 -6.88 0.12 16.73
C SER A 39 -5.84 1.20 16.44
N LEU A 40 -5.68 1.56 15.16
CA LEU A 40 -4.78 2.63 14.74
C LEU A 40 -5.40 3.99 15.02
N VAL A 41 -6.69 4.17 14.70
CA VAL A 41 -7.45 5.39 15.03
C VAL A 41 -7.45 5.64 16.55
N GLU A 42 -7.61 4.58 17.36
CA GLU A 42 -7.55 4.72 18.83
C GLU A 42 -6.17 5.20 19.33
N ARG A 43 -5.08 4.73 18.73
CA ARG A 43 -3.71 5.06 19.15
C ARG A 43 -3.16 6.34 18.53
N HIS A 44 -3.59 6.66 17.32
CA HIS A 44 -3.09 7.75 16.48
C HIS A 44 -4.27 8.51 15.86
N PRO A 45 -5.15 9.11 16.68
CA PRO A 45 -6.28 9.87 16.17
C PRO A 45 -5.80 11.06 15.34
N ASP A 46 -6.48 11.31 14.22
CA ASP A 46 -6.24 12.46 13.33
C ASP A 46 -4.80 12.53 12.80
N LYS A 47 -4.17 11.37 12.57
CA LYS A 47 -2.82 11.25 12.00
C LYS A 47 -2.85 10.60 10.62
N TRP A 48 -1.83 10.92 9.82
CA TRP A 48 -1.50 10.17 8.62
C TRP A 48 -0.69 8.93 9.00
N VAL A 49 -1.03 7.78 8.41
CA VAL A 49 -0.32 6.52 8.62
C VAL A 49 0.03 5.88 7.29
N ALA A 50 1.28 5.46 7.16
CA ALA A 50 1.74 4.56 6.11
C ALA A 50 1.83 3.13 6.65
N MET A 51 1.24 2.19 5.93
CA MET A 51 1.33 0.76 6.19
C MET A 51 1.94 0.05 4.99
N GLY A 52 2.93 -0.80 5.24
CA GLY A 52 3.48 -1.72 4.25
C GLY A 52 3.24 -3.18 4.64
N LYS A 53 3.90 -4.10 3.94
CA LYS A 53 3.77 -5.56 4.14
C LYS A 53 4.04 -6.01 5.58
N GLU A 54 4.96 -5.36 6.27
CA GLU A 54 5.35 -5.73 7.64
C GLU A 54 4.52 -5.02 8.73
N GLY A 55 3.73 -4.02 8.37
CA GLY A 55 2.90 -3.24 9.30
C GLY A 55 3.09 -1.74 9.13
N VAL A 56 2.88 -0.98 10.21
CA VAL A 56 3.02 0.48 10.21
C VAL A 56 4.48 0.86 9.95
N LEU A 57 4.68 1.67 8.91
CA LEU A 57 5.99 2.17 8.49
C LEU A 57 6.24 3.57 9.04
N ALA A 58 5.24 4.44 9.00
CA ALA A 58 5.35 5.83 9.40
C ALA A 58 4.01 6.36 9.93
N VAL A 59 4.07 7.31 10.86
CA VAL A 59 2.92 8.04 11.41
C VAL A 59 3.31 9.51 11.49
N GLY A 60 2.49 10.41 10.97
CA GLY A 60 2.81 11.84 10.90
C GLY A 60 1.59 12.74 11.01
N ASP A 61 1.85 14.03 11.26
CA ASP A 61 0.83 15.08 11.31
C ASP A 61 0.40 15.53 9.91
N SER A 62 1.25 15.30 8.91
CA SER A 62 0.96 15.60 7.52
C SER A 62 1.32 14.44 6.59
N MET A 63 0.65 14.39 5.45
CA MET A 63 0.99 13.43 4.39
C MET A 63 2.45 13.59 3.92
N ASP A 64 2.96 14.82 3.87
CA ASP A 64 4.34 15.11 3.46
C ASP A 64 5.39 14.51 4.42
N GLU A 65 5.14 14.52 5.73
CA GLU A 65 6.02 13.89 6.72
C GLU A 65 6.06 12.38 6.52
N VAL A 66 4.89 11.77 6.34
CA VAL A 66 4.75 10.33 6.11
C VAL A 66 5.43 9.92 4.79
N LEU A 67 5.24 10.69 3.72
CA LEU A 67 5.88 10.44 2.43
C LEU A 67 7.41 10.51 2.52
N LYS A 68 7.96 11.55 3.18
CA LYS A 68 9.41 11.66 3.38
C LYS A 68 9.99 10.47 4.15
N GLU A 69 9.27 9.95 5.14
CA GLU A 69 9.72 8.78 5.90
C GLU A 69 9.67 7.50 5.06
N VAL A 70 8.63 7.32 4.25
CA VAL A 70 8.49 6.19 3.32
C VAL A 70 9.57 6.23 2.24
N GLU A 71 9.80 7.39 1.62
CA GLU A 71 10.86 7.60 0.64
C GLU A 71 12.26 7.38 1.24
N GLY A 72 12.47 7.82 2.48
CA GLY A 72 13.72 7.57 3.23
C GLY A 72 14.01 6.08 3.46
N ARG A 73 12.98 5.23 3.36
CA ARG A 73 13.10 3.75 3.44
C ARG A 73 13.25 3.08 2.07
N GLY A 74 13.22 3.84 0.98
CA GLY A 74 13.32 3.34 -0.39
C GLY A 74 12.09 2.59 -0.87
N LEU A 75 10.93 2.81 -0.24
CA LEU A 75 9.66 2.17 -0.59
C LEU A 75 8.89 3.07 -1.56
N HIS A 76 8.29 2.48 -2.60
CA HIS A 76 7.61 3.23 -3.66
C HIS A 76 6.34 2.53 -4.15
N GLY A 77 5.40 3.30 -4.72
CA GLY A 77 4.25 2.74 -5.45
C GLY A 77 3.37 1.82 -4.60
N THR A 78 3.23 0.56 -5.02
CA THR A 78 2.36 -0.47 -4.43
C THR A 78 2.84 -1.03 -3.10
N ASP A 79 4.04 -0.67 -2.65
CA ASP A 79 4.65 -1.18 -1.41
C ASP A 79 4.00 -0.62 -0.13
N VAL A 80 3.16 0.41 -0.28
CA VAL A 80 2.60 1.18 0.84
C VAL A 80 1.16 1.60 0.58
N VAL A 81 0.35 1.57 1.65
CA VAL A 81 -0.95 2.22 1.73
C VAL A 81 -0.82 3.38 2.71
N ILE A 82 -1.19 4.58 2.28
CA ILE A 82 -1.22 5.78 3.11
C ILE A 82 -2.67 6.17 3.36
N GLU A 83 -3.04 6.34 4.61
CA GLU A 83 -4.40 6.67 5.01
C GLU A 83 -4.42 7.70 6.15
N PHE A 84 -5.38 8.61 6.11
CA PHE A 84 -5.68 9.51 7.22
C PHE A 84 -6.65 8.84 8.19
N LEU A 85 -6.25 8.75 9.46
CA LEU A 85 -7.00 8.12 10.52
C LEU A 85 -8.02 9.08 11.12
N ASP A 86 -9.01 9.41 10.29
CA ASP A 86 -10.14 10.24 10.69
C ASP A 86 -10.88 9.60 11.88
N THR A 87 -11.14 10.42 12.89
CA THR A 87 -11.95 10.07 14.06
C THR A 87 -13.43 10.37 13.85
N ASP A 88 -13.78 11.16 12.83
CA ASP A 88 -15.16 11.44 12.50
C ASP A 88 -15.84 10.22 11.85
N PRO A 89 -17.03 9.81 12.32
CA PRO A 89 -17.81 8.79 11.65
C PRO A 89 -18.21 9.31 10.25
N PRO A 90 -18.18 8.46 9.21
CA PRO A 90 -18.58 8.88 7.87
C PRO A 90 -19.99 9.46 7.92
N LEU A 91 -20.14 10.71 7.51
CA LEU A 91 -21.45 11.36 7.35
C LEU A 91 -22.28 10.56 6.35
N LEU A 92 -23.20 9.75 6.87
CA LEU A 92 -24.18 9.04 6.07
C LEU A 92 -25.27 10.06 5.67
N ILE A 93 -25.16 10.60 4.46
CA ILE A 93 -26.26 11.35 3.83
C ILE A 93 -27.21 10.29 3.25
N LEU A 94 -28.34 10.07 3.95
CA LEU A 94 -29.45 9.20 3.52
C LEU A 94 -30.38 9.95 2.55
#